data_AF-A0A7V9D8R6-F1
#
_entry.id   AF-A0A7V9D8R6-F1
#
_cell.length_a   1.000
_cell.length_b   1.000
_cell.length_c   1.000
_cell.angle_alpha   90.00
_cell.angle_beta   90.00
_cell.angle_gamma   90.00
#
_symmetry.space_group_name_H-M   'P 1'
#
loop_
_entity.id
_entity.type
_entity.pdbx_description
1 polymer ?
#
loop_
_entity_poly.entity_id
_entity_poly.type
_entity_poly.pdbx_seq_one_letter_code
_entity_poly.pdbx_strand_id
1 'polypeptide(L)' 'MEVPKQQVLEFVEGGPSAFERAGLVLPERVDTERDAKLLLSLGIDVQALLGQQNGAAHRN' A
#
# COMPACT_ATOMS: atom_id res chain seq x y z
N MET A 1 -11.10 3.41 1.88
CA MET A 1 -10.53 3.06 3.21
C MET A 1 -9.16 3.68 3.29
N GLU A 2 -8.74 4.24 4.44
CA GLU A 2 -7.44 4.92 4.54
C GLU A 2 -6.38 4.12 5.30
N VAL A 3 -5.24 3.89 4.67
CA VAL A 3 -4.12 3.10 5.19
C VAL A 3 -2.88 3.99 5.35
N PRO A 4 -2.09 3.84 6.43
CA PRO A 4 -0.85 4.59 6.57
C PRO A 4 0.13 4.29 5.44
N LYS A 5 0.77 5.32 4.88
CA LYS A 5 1.76 5.18 3.81
C LYS A 5 2.81 4.11 4.10
N GLN A 6 3.31 4.07 5.34
CA GLN A 6 4.35 3.11 5.70
C GLN A 6 3.91 1.66 5.49
N GLN A 7 2.68 1.30 5.87
CA GLN A 7 2.15 -0.04 5.64
C GLN A 7 2.04 -0.32 4.14
N VAL A 8 1.58 0.66 3.36
CA VAL A 8 1.46 0.52 1.91
C VAL A 8 2.82 0.28 1.24
N LEU A 9 3.86 0.96 1.71
CA LEU A 9 5.22 0.83 1.18
C LEU A 9 5.82 -0.58 1.39
N GLU A 10 5.35 -1.34 2.40
CA GLU A 10 5.77 -2.73 2.62
C GLU A 10 5.32 -3.67 1.50
N PHE A 11 4.30 -3.28 0.73
CA PHE A 11 3.75 -4.06 -0.39
C PHE A 11 4.22 -3.55 -1.77
N VAL A 12 5.15 -2.60 -1.80
CA VAL A 12 5.72 -2.13 -3.08
C VAL A 12 6.66 -3.19 -3.64
N GLU A 13 6.28 -3.77 -4.77
CA GLU A 13 7.13 -4.69 -5.52
C GLU A 13 7.90 -3.93 -6.62
N GLY A 14 9.21 -4.15 -6.73
CA GLY A 14 10.05 -3.47 -7.75
C GLY A 14 11.40 -2.93 -7.26
N GLY A 15 11.78 -3.20 -6.01
CA GLY A 15 13.09 -2.84 -5.46
C GLY A 15 13.21 -1.40 -4.98
N PRO A 16 14.43 -0.93 -4.67
CA PRO A 16 14.68 0.34 -3.97
C PRO A 16 14.08 1.56 -4.69
N SER A 17 14.18 1.60 -6.02
CA SER A 17 13.68 2.72 -6.81
C SER A 17 12.15 2.81 -6.86
N ALA A 18 11.44 1.67 -6.79
CA ALA A 18 9.98 1.65 -6.71
C ALA A 18 9.51 2.13 -5.34
N PHE A 19 10.19 1.68 -4.28
CA PHE A 19 9.93 2.11 -2.91
C PHE A 19 10.14 3.62 -2.72
N GLU A 20 11.26 4.18 -3.22
CA GLU A 20 11.54 5.61 -3.17
C GLU A 20 10.49 6.42 -3.93
N ARG A 21 10.12 5.98 -5.14
CA ARG A 21 9.06 6.64 -5.91
C ARG A 21 7.75 6.61 -5.16
N ALA A 22 7.31 5.44 -4.70
CA ALA A 22 6.08 5.31 -3.92
C ALA A 22 6.09 6.22 -2.68
N GLY A 23 7.24 6.35 -1.99
CA GLY A 23 7.39 7.23 -0.83
C GLY A 23 7.20 8.72 -1.15
N LEU A 24 7.52 9.14 -2.39
CA LEU A 24 7.39 10.51 -2.89
C LEU A 24 5.99 10.82 -3.43
N VAL A 25 5.33 9.86 -4.09
CA VAL A 25 4.00 10.08 -4.69
C VAL A 25 2.84 9.77 -3.76
N LEU A 26 3.01 8.83 -2.83
CA LEU A 26 1.92 8.43 -1.94
C LEU A 26 1.69 9.49 -0.84
N PRO A 27 0.42 9.87 -0.59
CA PRO A 27 0.06 10.70 0.55
C PRO A 27 0.33 9.97 1.88
N GLU A 28 0.37 10.69 3.01
CA GLU A 28 0.58 10.07 4.33
C GLU A 28 -0.50 9.05 4.70
N ARG A 29 -1.74 9.33 4.29
CA ARG A 29 -2.86 8.39 4.33
C ARG A 29 -3.27 8.08 2.90
N VAL A 30 -3.10 6.84 2.51
CA VAL A 30 -3.44 6.33 1.19
C VAL A 30 -4.85 5.82 1.24
N ASP A 31 -5.72 6.33 0.37
CA ASP A 31 -7.07 5.80 0.23
C ASP A 31 -7.05 4.65 -0.78
N THR A 32 -7.22 3.42 -0.31
CA THR A 32 -7.13 2.23 -1.16
C THR A 32 -8.18 2.16 -2.26
N GLU A 33 -9.28 2.91 -2.14
CA GLU A 33 -10.35 2.95 -3.15
C GLU A 33 -10.10 4.08 -4.15
N ARG A 34 -9.74 5.27 -3.66
CA ARG A 34 -9.48 6.43 -4.54
C ARG A 34 -8.14 6.33 -5.25
N ASP A 35 -7.12 5.81 -4.57
CA ASP A 35 -5.76 5.68 -5.06
C ASP A 35 -5.48 4.29 -5.66
N ALA A 36 -6.51 3.44 -5.83
CA ALA A 36 -6.36 2.07 -6.37
C ALA A 36 -5.53 2.02 -7.67
N LYS A 37 -5.75 2.99 -8.57
CA LYS A 37 -5.01 3.09 -9.83
C LYS A 37 -3.53 3.47 -9.63
N LEU A 38 -3.24 4.36 -8.68
CA LEU A 38 -1.88 4.76 -8.33
C LEU A 38 -1.14 3.57 -7.68
N LEU A 39 -1.80 2.86 -6.76
CA LEU A 39 -1.26 1.68 -6.10
C LEU A 39 -0.92 0.58 -7.11
N LEU A 40 -1.84 0.29 -8.03
CA LEU A 40 -1.59 -0.65 -9.13
C LEU A 40 -0.39 -0.23 -9.99
N SER A 41 -0.24 1.07 -10.28
CA SER A 41 0.89 1.57 -11.08
C SER A 41 2.24 1.45 -10.37
N LEU A 42 2.23 1.35 -9.04
CA LEU A 42 3.40 1.14 -8.19
C LEU A 42 3.63 -0.35 -7.89
N GLY A 43 2.83 -1.25 -8.48
CA GLY A 43 2.90 -2.69 -8.21
C GLY A 43 2.36 -3.11 -6.85
N ILE A 44 1.59 -2.25 -6.18
CA ILE A 44 0.99 -2.54 -4.88
C ILE A 44 -0.36 -3.22 -5.10
N ASP A 45 -0.49 -4.46 -4.63
CA ASP A 45 -1.75 -5.18 -4.63
C ASP A 45 -2.62 -4.74 -3.45
N VAL A 46 -3.66 -3.96 -3.77
CA VAL A 46 -4.65 -3.48 -2.80
C VAL A 46 -5.38 -4.64 -2.10
N GLN A 47 -5.65 -5.74 -2.80
CA GLN A 47 -6.34 -6.89 -2.21
C GLN A 47 -5.43 -7.60 -1.20
N ALA A 48 -4.13 -7.71 -1.50
CA ALA A 48 -3.15 -8.24 -0.56
C ALA A 48 -3.02 -7.35 0.68
N LEU A 49 -2.94 -6.03 0.50
CA LEU A 49 -2.90 -5.04 1.57
C LEU A 49 -4.12 -5.12 2.49
N LEU A 50 -5.33 -5.21 1.91
CA LEU A 50 -6.59 -5.34 2.66
C LEU A 50 -6.72 -6.70 3.35
N GLY A 51 -6.26 -7.77 2.69
CA GLY A 51 -6.22 -9.13 3.24
C GLY A 51 -5.30 -9.24 4.46
N GLN A 52 -4.14 -8.58 4.43
CA GLN A 52 -3.21 -8.52 5.58
C GLN A 52 -3.79 -7.70 6.74
N GLN A 53 -4.45 -6.58 6.49
CA GLN A 53 -5.10 -5.81 7.56
C GLN A 53 -6.26 -6.57 8.24
N ASN A 54 -7.07 -7.30 7.46
CA ASN A 54 -8.12 -8.16 8.03
C ASN A 54 -7.55 -9.44 8.69
N GLY A 55 -6.43 -9.97 8.18
CA GLY A 55 -5.77 -11.15 8.75
C GLY A 55 -4.94 -10.86 10.00
N ALA A 56 -4.37 -9.66 10.14
CA ALA A 56 -3.64 -9.22 11.31
C ALA A 56 -4.57 -8.96 12.52
N ALA A 57 -5.86 -8.70 12.28
CA ALA A 57 -6.87 -8.57 13.33
C ALA A 57 -7.29 -9.90 13.98
N HIS A 58 -6.78 -11.06 13.52
CA HIS A 58 -7.17 -12.39 14.00
C HIS A 58 -6.03 -13.23 14.59
N ARG A 59 -4.91 -12.60 14.99
CA ARG A 59 -3.83 -13.27 15.72
C ARG A 59 -3.67 -12.60 17.09
N ASN A 60 -4.59 -12.90 18.01
CA ASN A 60 -4.48 -12.61 19.43
C ASN A 60 -4.28 -13.93 20.19
#